data_AF-A0A165TKC4-F1
#
_entry.id   AF-A0A165TKC4-F1
#
_cell.length_a   1.000
_cell.length_b   1.000
_cell.length_c   1.000
_cell.angle_alpha   90.00
_cell.angle_beta   90.00
_cell.angle_gamma   90.00
#
_symmetry.space_group_name_H-M   'P 1'
#
loop_
_entity.id
_entity.type
_entity.pdbx_description
1 polymer ?
#
loop_
_entity_poly.entity_id
_entity_poly.type
_entity_poly.pdbx_seq_one_letter_code
_entity_poly.pdbx_strand_id
1 'polypeptide(L)'
;MAGPSRTTIVQPPRPPNAWILYRSDKLREMPPVPPGMPRRAQADVSREISQMWKNESEVVRSEYERLAEVRKAQHQNAYPGYRYHPISKAEK
;
A
#
# COMPACT_ATOMS: atom_id res chain seq x y z
N MET A 1 -3.94 -28.35 -21.25
CA MET A 1 -4.93 -27.28 -20.95
C MET A 1 -4.20 -26.16 -20.22
N ALA A 2 -3.54 -25.25 -20.94
CA ALA A 2 -2.83 -24.12 -20.33
C ALA A 2 -3.81 -22.94 -20.20
N GLY A 3 -4.17 -22.58 -18.97
CA GLY A 3 -5.03 -21.43 -18.69
C GLY A 3 -4.36 -20.12 -19.14
N PRO A 4 -5.14 -19.08 -19.52
CA PRO A 4 -4.58 -17.87 -20.08
C PRO A 4 -3.72 -17.15 -19.04
N SER A 5 -2.43 -17.06 -19.33
CA SER A 5 -1.47 -16.17 -18.67
C SER A 5 -2.05 -14.76 -18.68
N ARG A 6 -2.41 -14.24 -17.50
CA ARG A 6 -2.85 -12.85 -17.34
C ARG A 6 -1.71 -11.95 -17.79
N THR A 7 -1.83 -11.40 -19.00
CA THR A 7 -0.97 -10.32 -19.49
C THR A 7 -1.07 -9.18 -18.49
N THR A 8 -0.04 -9.05 -17.65
CA THR A 8 0.11 -7.95 -16.72
C THR A 8 0.35 -6.69 -17.54
N ILE A 9 -0.73 -6.03 -17.97
CA ILE A 9 -0.64 -4.61 -18.33
C ILE A 9 -0.09 -3.96 -17.07
N VAL A 10 1.19 -3.55 -17.12
CA VAL A 10 1.89 -2.87 -16.03
C VAL A 10 1.29 -1.48 -15.94
N GLN A 11 0.05 -1.40 -15.46
CA GLN A 11 -0.53 -0.13 -15.09
C GLN A 11 0.32 0.41 -13.94
N PRO A 12 0.73 1.69 -13.99
CA PRO A 12 1.53 2.26 -12.94
C PRO A 12 0.83 2.03 -11.59
N PRO A 13 1.52 1.46 -10.60
CA PRO A 13 0.92 1.24 -9.29
C PRO A 13 0.50 2.59 -8.72
N ARG A 14 -0.62 2.61 -8.00
CA ARG A 14 -1.13 3.84 -7.39
C ARG A 14 -0.04 4.49 -6.54
N PRO A 15 0.07 5.83 -6.53
CA PRO A 15 0.94 6.50 -5.57
C PRO A 15 0.51 6.11 -4.16
N PRO A 16 1.44 5.66 -3.30
CA PRO A 16 1.12 5.26 -1.94
C PRO A 16 0.67 6.48 -1.14
N ASN A 17 -0.49 6.38 -0.48
CA ASN A 17 -0.95 7.40 0.46
C ASN A 17 -0.21 7.30 1.80
N ALA A 18 -0.45 8.27 2.70
CA ALA A 18 0.20 8.35 4.00
C ALA A 18 0.10 7.04 4.80
N TRP A 19 -1.10 6.43 4.81
CA TRP A 19 -1.35 5.17 5.51
C TRP A 19 -0.62 3.98 4.89
N ILE A 20 -0.53 3.89 3.56
CA ILE A 20 0.22 2.82 2.88
C ILE A 20 1.70 2.91 3.24
N LEU A 21 2.26 4.12 3.26
CA LEU A 21 3.66 4.35 3.66
C LEU A 21 3.88 3.93 5.12
N TYR A 22 3.03 4.40 6.02
CA TYR A 22 3.09 4.06 7.43
C TYR A 22 2.95 2.55 7.67
N ARG A 23 1.98 1.91 6.99
CA ARG A 23 1.78 0.46 7.10
C ARG A 23 3.00 -0.31 6.62
N SER A 24 3.56 0.07 5.47
CA SER A 24 4.77 -0.59 4.95
C SER A 24 5.95 -0.45 5.90
N ASP A 25 6.10 0.72 6.55
CA ASP A 25 7.13 0.95 7.55
C ASP A 25 6.93 0.05 8.78
N LYS A 26 5.74 0.09 9.39
CA LYS A 26 5.37 -0.75 10.53
C LYS A 26 5.48 -2.25 10.23
N LEU A 27 5.13 -2.68 9.02
CA LEU A 27 5.27 -4.07 8.59
C LEU A 27 6.74 -4.51 8.54
N ARG A 28 7.66 -3.59 8.21
CA ARG A 28 9.11 -3.83 8.18
C ARG A 28 9.73 -3.78 9.58
N GLU A 29 9.18 -2.95 10.46
CA GLU A 29 9.56 -2.92 11.88
C GLU A 29 9.08 -4.17 12.63
N MET A 30 7.98 -4.81 12.18
CA MET A 30 7.52 -6.05 12.79
C MET A 30 8.54 -7.18 12.61
N PRO A 31 8.79 -7.98 13.66
CA PRO A 31 9.74 -9.07 13.59
C PRO A 31 9.30 -10.10 12.53
N PRO A 32 10.26 -10.62 11.74
CA PRO A 32 9.97 -11.65 10.77
C PRO A 32 9.39 -12.87 11.47
N VAL A 33 8.42 -13.51 10.82
CA VAL A 33 7.79 -14.72 11.36
C VAL A 33 8.84 -15.81 11.44
N PRO A 34 9.02 -16.45 12.62
CA PRO A 34 10.03 -17.48 12.78
C PRO A 34 9.79 -18.64 11.81
N PRO A 35 10.85 -19.29 11.31
CA PRO A 35 10.73 -20.42 10.40
C PRO A 35 9.93 -21.54 11.07
N GLY A 36 8.79 -21.90 10.46
CA GLY A 36 7.88 -22.94 10.96
C GLY A 36 6.53 -22.42 11.50
N MET A 37 6.35 -21.10 11.67
CA MET A 37 5.03 -20.52 11.96
C MET A 37 4.31 -20.03 10.70
N PRO A 38 2.97 -20.13 10.65
CA PRO A 38 2.19 -19.48 9.60
C PRO A 38 2.42 -17.98 9.65
N ARG A 39 2.52 -17.34 8.47
CA ARG A 39 2.68 -15.89 8.40
C ARG A 39 1.54 -15.22 9.17
N ARG A 40 1.85 -14.17 9.95
CA ARG A 40 0.81 -13.36 10.58
C ARG A 40 -0.22 -12.95 9.54
N ALA A 41 -1.49 -13.16 9.85
CA ALA A 41 -2.58 -12.80 8.97
C ALA A 41 -2.53 -11.29 8.70
N GLN A 42 -2.54 -10.93 7.42
CA GLN A 42 -2.45 -9.53 6.99
C GLN A 42 -3.64 -8.70 7.49
N ALA A 43 -4.77 -9.35 7.74
CA ALA A 43 -5.96 -8.73 8.31
C ALA A 43 -5.69 -8.22 9.73
N ASP A 44 -5.15 -9.06 10.62
CA ASP A 44 -4.82 -8.70 12.00
C ASP A 44 -3.77 -7.60 12.06
N VAL A 45 -2.71 -7.74 11.26
CA VAL A 45 -1.65 -6.73 11.17
C VAL A 45 -2.20 -5.39 10.67
N SER A 46 -3.05 -5.40 9.64
CA SER A 46 -3.69 -4.17 9.15
C SER A 46 -4.60 -3.55 10.21
N ARG A 47 -5.25 -4.36 11.05
CA ARG A 47 -6.16 -3.91 12.09
C ARG A 47 -5.40 -3.25 13.24
N GLU A 48 -4.30 -3.85 13.67
CA GLU A 48 -3.36 -3.30 14.66
C GLU A 48 -2.74 -1.98 14.17
N ILE A 49 -2.15 -1.97 12.97
CA ILE A 49 -1.56 -0.76 12.38
C ILE A 49 -2.60 0.35 12.19
N SER A 50 -3.85 0.01 11.86
CA SER A 50 -4.91 1.02 11.75
C SER A 50 -5.24 1.66 13.10
N GLN A 51 -5.18 0.90 14.20
CA GLN A 51 -5.32 1.46 15.54
C GLN A 51 -4.10 2.30 15.93
N MET A 52 -2.88 1.83 15.63
CA MET A 52 -1.66 2.60 15.85
C MET A 52 -1.72 3.93 15.10
N TRP A 53 -2.05 3.91 13.81
CA TRP A 53 -2.22 5.11 13.00
C TRP A 53 -3.26 6.07 13.59
N LYS A 54 -4.34 5.56 14.20
CA LYS A 54 -5.37 6.40 14.87
C LYS A 54 -4.86 7.08 16.13
N ASN A 55 -3.99 6.42 16.87
CA ASN A 55 -3.38 6.93 18.10
C ASN A 55 -2.05 7.66 17.86
N GLU A 56 -1.50 7.57 16.65
CA GLU A 56 -0.24 8.21 16.28
C GLU A 56 -0.38 9.74 16.31
N SER A 57 0.69 10.43 16.69
CA SER A 57 0.71 11.89 16.77
C SER A 57 0.42 12.55 15.41
N GLU A 58 -0.27 13.68 15.42
CA GLU A 58 -0.56 14.45 14.21
C GLU A 58 0.70 14.85 13.44
N VAL A 59 1.81 15.09 14.15
CA VAL A 59 3.12 15.38 13.55
C VAL A 59 3.58 14.24 12.63
N VAL A 60 3.50 13.00 13.11
CA VAL A 60 3.90 11.82 12.33
C VAL A 60 2.96 11.66 11.14
N ARG A 61 1.65 11.78 11.36
CA ARG A 61 0.63 11.69 10.31
C ARG A 61 0.86 12.72 9.21
N SER A 62 1.15 13.97 9.61
CA SER A 62 1.44 15.08 8.71
C SER A 62 2.72 14.85 7.92
N GLU A 63 3.78 14.31 8.54
CA GLU A 63 5.00 13.96 7.81
C GLU A 63 4.74 12.86 6.77
N TYR A 64 3.98 11.82 7.12
CA TYR A 64 3.57 10.78 6.16
C TYR A 64 2.65 11.31 5.05
N GLU A 65 1.79 12.29 5.36
CA GLU A 65 0.94 12.98 4.38
C GLU A 65 1.78 13.80 3.40
N ARG A 66 2.76 14.54 3.91
CA ARG A 66 3.75 15.27 3.09
C ARG A 66 4.54 14.31 2.20
N LEU A 67 5.01 13.18 2.74
CA LEU A 67 5.71 12.15 1.96
C LEU A 67 4.81 11.54 0.87
N ALA A 68 3.52 11.34 1.17
CA ALA A 68 2.55 10.84 0.21
C ALA A 68 2.29 11.85 -0.91
N GLU A 69 2.15 13.13 -0.59
CA GLU A 69 2.05 14.23 -1.56
C GLU A 69 3.27 14.29 -2.46
N VAL A 70 4.48 14.20 -1.89
CA VAL A 70 5.74 14.16 -2.66
C VAL A 70 5.76 12.95 -3.61
N ARG A 71 5.40 11.75 -3.13
CA ARG A 71 5.36 10.55 -3.98
C ARG A 71 4.27 10.62 -5.04
N LYS A 72 3.13 11.23 -4.73
CA LYS A 72 2.05 11.50 -5.70
C LYS A 72 2.52 12.45 -6.79
N ALA A 73 3.20 13.55 -6.43
CA ALA A 73 3.76 14.49 -7.38
C ALA A 73 4.85 13.84 -8.24
N GLN A 74 5.76 13.07 -7.64
CA GLN A 74 6.77 12.29 -8.36
C GLN A 74 6.13 11.29 -9.32
N HIS A 75 5.10 10.57 -8.89
CA HIS A 75 4.37 9.63 -9.74
C HIS A 75 3.67 10.34 -10.90
N GLN A 76 3.02 11.48 -10.64
CA GLN A 76 2.37 12.28 -11.66
C GLN A 76 3.37 12.81 -12.69
N ASN A 77 4.57 13.20 -12.26
CA ASN A 77 5.63 13.65 -13.16
C ASN A 77 6.28 12.48 -13.93
N ALA A 78 6.45 11.31 -13.29
CA ALA A 78 7.00 10.11 -13.92
C ALA A 78 6.02 9.46 -14.91
N TYR A 79 4.71 9.60 -14.68
CA TYR A 79 3.65 9.08 -15.52
C TYR A 79 2.71 10.21 -15.97
N PRO A 80 3.17 11.11 -16.86
CA PRO A 80 2.34 12.17 -17.43
C PRO A 80 1.28 11.51 -18.32
N GLY A 81 0.07 11.31 -17.77
CA GLY A 81 -1.00 10.53 -18.41
C GLY A 81 -1.57 9.42 -17.53
N TYR A 82 -1.06 9.22 -16.31
CA TYR A 82 -1.67 8.32 -15.34
C TYR A 82 -3.08 8.80 -14.99
N ARG A 83 -4.08 8.04 -15.44
CA ARG A 83 -5.49 8.25 -15.08
C ARG A 83 -5.97 7.03 -14.30
N TYR A 84 -6.49 7.30 -13.10
CA TYR A 84 -7.10 6.27 -12.29
C TYR A 84 -8.36 5.74 -12.97
N HIS A 85 -8.28 4.51 -13.49
CA HIS A 85 -9.43 3.76 -13.95
C HIS A 85 -9.79 2.71 -12.88
N PRO A 86 -10.78 2.98 -12.02
CA PRO A 86 -11.27 1.96 -11.10
C PRO A 86 -11.84 0.80 -11.93
N ILE A 87 -11.13 -0.33 -11.95
CA ILE A 87 -11.69 -1.59 -12.43
C ILE A 87 -12.77 -1.99 -11.43
N SER A 88 -14.03 -1.73 -11.78
CA SER A 88 -15.18 -2.23 -11.04
C SER A 88 -15.11 -3.76 -11.07
N LYS A 89 -14.99 -4.39 -9.90
CA LYS A 89 -15.11 -5.85 -9.78
C LYS A 89 -16.55 -6.35 -9.93
N ALA A 90 -17.40 -5.64 -10.69
CA ALA A 90 -18.76 -6.07 -11.01
C ALA A 90 -18.79 -7.17 -12.10
N GLU A 91 -17.67 -7.43 -12.78
CA GLU A 91 -17.57 -8.51 -13.77
C GLU A 91 -16.45 -9.49 -13.39
N LYS A 92 -16.74 -10.38 -12.44
CA LYS A 92 -16.02 -11.66 -12.38
C LYS A 92 -16.93 -12.78 -11.87
#